data_AF-A0A164KS23-F1
#
_entry.id   AF-A0A164KS23-F1
#
_cell.length_a   1.000
_cell.length_b   1.000
_cell.length_c   1.000
_cell.angle_alpha   90.00
_cell.angle_beta   90.00
_cell.angle_gamma   90.00
#
_symmetry.space_group_name_H-M   'P 1'
#
loop_
_entity.id
_entity.type
_entity.pdbx_description
1 polymer ?
#
loop_
_entity_poly.entity_id
_entity_poly.type
_entity_poly.pdbx_seq_one_letter_code
_entity_poly.pdbx_strand_id
1 'polypeptide(L)'
;MKNLRVNDPDYHATITLAEAWGIDPAEVYARALRGLLTTVKPQAPLRERIRIHGTYKGTRTEGEYYPDDQSVKITSGELAGKVFTSPSQSASAVVAATSPDVTASRNGWTQFWKVTETGEHLDSLRK
;
A
#
# COMPACT_ATOMS: atom_id res chain seq x y z
N MET A 1 -16.29 7.17 32.88
CA MET A 1 -15.64 5.85 32.68
C MET A 1 -16.37 5.14 31.54
N LYS A 2 -15.65 4.53 30.59
CA LYS A 2 -16.24 3.72 29.52
C LYS A 2 -15.99 2.25 29.87
N ASN A 3 -17.04 1.42 29.88
CA ASN A 3 -16.93 0.02 30.29
C ASN A 3 -16.73 -0.85 29.05
N LEU A 4 -15.64 -1.60 29.01
CA LEU A 4 -15.40 -2.65 28.02
C LEU A 4 -15.96 -3.96 28.56
N ARG A 5 -16.74 -4.67 27.74
CA ARG A 5 -17.15 -6.04 28.03
C ARG A 5 -16.07 -6.98 27.55
N VAL A 6 -15.59 -7.80 28.47
CA VAL A 6 -14.55 -8.80 28.25
C VAL A 6 -15.17 -10.16 28.60
N ASN A 7 -14.84 -11.21 27.85
CA ASN A 7 -15.34 -12.55 28.16
C ASN A 7 -14.64 -13.08 29.43
N ASP A 8 -15.31 -13.95 30.20
CA ASP A 8 -14.74 -14.57 31.42
C ASP A 8 -13.32 -15.13 31.27
N PRO A 9 -12.96 -15.90 30.21
CA PRO A 9 -11.59 -16.40 30.06
C PRO A 9 -10.56 -15.28 29.86
N ASP A 10 -10.92 -14.21 29.15
CA ASP A 10 -10.05 -13.06 28.88
C ASP A 10 -9.87 -12.22 30.16
N TYR A 11 -10.91 -12.17 31.01
CA TYR A 11 -10.85 -11.54 32.33
C TYR A 11 -9.86 -12.25 33.25
N HIS A 12 -9.95 -13.57 33.38
CA HIS A 12 -9.02 -14.34 34.21
C HIS A 12 -7.57 -14.22 33.73
N ALA A 13 -7.34 -14.29 32.42
CA ALA A 13 -6.01 -14.09 31.86
C ALA A 13 -5.44 -12.70 32.20
N THR A 14 -6.28 -11.66 32.18
CA THR A 14 -5.88 -10.29 32.54
C THR A 14 -5.50 -10.18 34.01
N ILE A 15 -6.27 -10.79 34.91
CA ILE A 15 -5.96 -10.80 36.36
C ILE A 15 -4.65 -11.54 36.63
N THR A 16 -4.46 -12.73 36.05
CA THR A 16 -3.21 -13.49 36.21
C THR A 16 -1.98 -12.71 35.71
N LEU A 17 -2.12 -11.98 34.59
CA LEU A 17 -1.06 -11.13 34.07
C LEU A 17 -0.80 -9.90 34.95
N ALA A 18 -1.87 -9.29 35.50
CA ALA A 18 -1.76 -8.17 36.43
C ALA A 18 -0.97 -8.56 37.69
N GLU A 19 -1.28 -9.73 38.26
CA GLU A 19 -0.59 -10.29 39.41
C GLU A 19 0.88 -10.61 39.09
N ALA A 20 1.14 -11.30 37.98
CA ALA A 20 2.49 -11.68 37.56
C ALA A 20 3.39 -10.45 37.28
N TRP A 21 2.81 -9.34 36.84
CA TRP A 21 3.53 -8.11 36.51
C TRP A 21 3.49 -7.06 37.63
N GLY A 22 2.73 -7.28 38.70
CA GLY A 22 2.57 -6.33 39.80
C GLY A 22 1.95 -5.00 39.37
N ILE A 23 1.03 -5.02 38.41
CA ILE A 23 0.38 -3.82 37.85
C ILE A 23 -1.14 -3.91 37.96
N ASP A 24 -1.81 -2.78 37.75
CA ASP A 24 -3.27 -2.73 37.68
C ASP A 24 -3.80 -3.47 36.42
N PRO A 25 -4.94 -4.19 36.49
CA PRO A 25 -5.53 -4.86 35.33
C PRO A 25 -5.79 -3.95 34.13
N ALA A 26 -6.11 -2.66 34.32
CA ALA A 26 -6.23 -1.70 33.22
C ALA A 26 -4.89 -1.41 32.54
N GLU A 27 -3.79 -1.48 33.29
CA GLU A 27 -2.43 -1.25 32.80
C GLU A 27 -1.91 -2.45 32.00
N VAL A 28 -2.43 -3.67 32.23
CA VAL A 28 -2.17 -4.85 31.40
C VAL A 28 -2.59 -4.59 29.95
N TYR A 29 -3.81 -4.05 29.75
CA TYR A 29 -4.30 -3.69 28.42
C TYR A 29 -3.47 -2.57 27.80
N ALA A 30 -3.16 -1.52 28.56
CA ALA A 30 -2.37 -0.40 28.06
C ALA A 30 -0.98 -0.85 27.59
N ARG A 31 -0.35 -1.76 28.33
CA ARG A 31 0.97 -2.31 28.00
C ARG A 31 0.91 -3.25 26.80
N ALA A 32 -0.10 -4.12 26.72
CA ALA A 32 -0.31 -5.00 25.57
C ALA A 32 -0.58 -4.20 24.29
N LEU A 33 -1.46 -3.18 24.37
CA LEU A 33 -1.75 -2.28 23.26
C LEU A 33 -0.52 -1.51 22.83
N ARG A 34 0.27 -0.96 23.77
CA ARG A 34 1.54 -0.31 23.41
C ARG A 34 2.47 -1.28 22.67
N GLY A 35 2.70 -2.48 23.20
CA GLY A 35 3.54 -3.49 22.53
C GLY A 35 3.06 -3.84 21.12
N LEU A 36 1.75 -4.03 20.96
CA LEU A 36 1.14 -4.29 19.65
C LEU A 36 1.27 -3.08 18.72
N LEU A 37 0.99 -1.87 19.18
CA LEU A 37 1.11 -0.65 18.36
C LEU A 37 2.56 -0.35 17.95
N THR A 38 3.56 -0.72 18.76
CA THR A 38 4.97 -0.61 18.36
C THR A 38 5.38 -1.69 17.35
N THR A 39 4.73 -2.85 17.37
CA THR A 39 5.07 -4.01 16.51
C THR A 39 4.28 -4.01 15.21
N VAL A 40 3.05 -3.50 15.23
CA VAL A 40 2.21 -3.29 14.06
C VAL A 40 2.70 -2.02 13.39
N LYS A 41 3.61 -2.19 12.42
CA LYS A 41 3.82 -1.18 11.38
C LYS A 41 2.41 -0.85 10.85
N PRO A 42 1.95 0.41 10.84
CA PRO A 42 0.65 0.74 10.30
C PRO A 42 0.58 0.13 8.91
N GLN A 43 -0.22 -0.93 8.77
CA GLN A 43 -0.62 -1.38 7.45
C GLN A 43 -1.31 -0.14 6.91
N ALA A 44 -0.71 0.51 5.91
CA ALA A 44 -1.37 1.62 5.24
C ALA A 44 -2.82 1.17 5.01
N PRO A 45 -3.82 2.04 5.28
CA PRO A 45 -5.21 1.68 5.03
C PRO A 45 -5.27 0.99 3.67
N LEU A 46 -6.08 -0.07 3.51
CA LEU A 46 -6.23 -0.79 2.25
C LEU A 46 -6.66 0.22 1.18
N ARG A 47 -5.69 0.94 0.63
CA ARG A 47 -5.88 1.92 -0.42
C ARG A 47 -6.38 1.10 -1.57
N GLU A 48 -7.49 1.54 -2.13
CA GLU A 48 -7.97 0.93 -3.36
C GLU A 48 -6.79 0.92 -4.34
N ARG A 49 -6.38 -0.28 -4.74
CA ARG A 49 -5.21 -0.46 -5.60
C ARG A 49 -5.69 -1.13 -6.86
N ILE A 50 -5.38 -0.52 -7.98
CA ILE A 50 -5.80 -0.98 -9.29
C ILE A 50 -4.57 -1.51 -9.99
N ARG A 51 -4.61 -2.78 -10.38
CA ARG A 51 -3.50 -3.40 -11.11
C ARG A 51 -3.46 -2.79 -12.51
N ILE A 52 -2.28 -2.35 -12.90
CA ILE A 52 -2.03 -1.72 -14.19
C ILE A 52 -0.82 -2.37 -14.86
N HIS A 53 -0.78 -2.33 -16.19
CA HIS A 53 0.38 -2.72 -16.96
C HIS A 53 0.63 -1.74 -18.09
N GLY A 54 1.89 -1.62 -18.48
CA GLY A 54 2.34 -0.84 -19.62
C GLY A 54 3.31 -1.67 -20.46
N THR A 55 3.17 -1.61 -21.78
CA THR A 55 4.08 -2.32 -22.69
C THR A 55 4.89 -1.32 -23.49
N TYR A 56 6.21 -1.42 -23.42
CA TYR A 56 7.14 -0.57 -24.17
C TYR A 56 8.21 -1.42 -24.83
N LYS A 57 8.40 -1.26 -26.15
CA LYS A 57 9.34 -2.07 -26.96
C LYS A 57 9.22 -3.59 -26.72
N GLY A 58 8.00 -4.08 -26.57
CA GLY A 58 7.72 -5.51 -26.29
C GLY A 58 7.96 -5.93 -24.85
N THR A 59 8.48 -5.06 -23.98
CA THR A 59 8.65 -5.33 -22.55
C THR A 59 7.43 -4.86 -21.79
N ARG A 60 6.79 -5.79 -21.07
CA ARG A 60 5.65 -5.50 -20.22
C ARG A 60 6.12 -5.17 -18.80
N THR A 61 5.63 -4.06 -18.26
CA THR A 61 5.88 -3.62 -16.89
C THR A 61 4.56 -3.61 -16.13
N GLU A 62 4.55 -4.24 -14.96
CA GLU A 62 3.42 -4.31 -14.03
C GLU A 62 3.53 -3.21 -12.98
N GLY A 63 2.38 -2.74 -12.51
CA GLY A 63 2.29 -1.77 -11.45
C GLY A 63 0.94 -1.77 -10.72
N GLU A 64 0.89 -0.97 -9.67
CA GLU A 64 -0.31 -0.68 -8.89
C GLU A 64 -0.55 0.82 -8.93
N TYR A 65 -1.76 1.21 -9.34
CA TYR A 65 -2.25 2.59 -9.27
C TYR A 65 -3.07 2.79 -7.99
N TYR A 66 -2.83 3.89 -7.29
CA TYR A 66 -3.57 4.29 -6.10
C TYR A 66 -4.41 5.54 -6.44
N PRO A 67 -5.74 5.43 -6.52
CA PRO A 67 -6.60 6.55 -6.88
C PRO A 67 -6.54 7.72 -5.89
N ASP A 68 -6.33 7.43 -4.60
CA ASP A 68 -6.33 8.40 -3.50
C ASP A 68 -5.35 9.56 -3.73
N ASP A 69 -4.14 9.25 -4.21
CA ASP A 69 -3.06 10.21 -4.42
C ASP A 69 -2.51 10.18 -5.86
N GLN A 70 -3.19 9.45 -6.75
CA GLN A 70 -2.80 9.23 -8.14
C GLN A 70 -1.39 8.64 -8.30
N SER A 71 -0.84 8.02 -7.25
CA SER A 71 0.50 7.46 -7.29
C SER A 71 0.52 6.12 -8.03
N VAL A 72 1.70 5.78 -8.54
CA VAL A 72 1.94 4.49 -9.19
C VAL A 72 3.14 3.82 -8.56
N LYS A 73 2.97 2.60 -8.09
CA LYS A 73 4.05 1.72 -7.67
C LYS A 73 4.34 0.72 -8.77
N ILE A 74 5.60 0.63 -9.20
CA ILE A 74 6.03 -0.41 -10.14
C ILE A 74 6.28 -1.71 -9.37
N THR A 75 5.78 -2.83 -9.88
CA THR A 75 5.87 -4.14 -9.22
C THR A 75 6.74 -5.15 -9.99
N SER A 76 7.21 -4.81 -11.20
CA SER A 76 8.10 -5.67 -11.99
C SER A 76 9.25 -4.90 -12.64
N GLY A 77 10.28 -5.64 -13.08
CA GLY A 77 11.43 -5.08 -13.79
C GLY A 77 12.39 -4.30 -12.89
N GLU A 78 13.28 -3.52 -13.50
CA GLU A 78 14.37 -2.79 -12.81
C GLU A 78 13.87 -1.71 -11.83
N LEU A 79 12.63 -1.25 -12.01
CA LEU A 79 12.00 -0.24 -11.16
C LEU A 79 11.07 -0.85 -10.11
N ALA A 80 11.07 -2.17 -9.94
CA ALA A 80 10.24 -2.85 -8.95
C ALA A 80 10.43 -2.28 -7.55
N GLY A 81 9.32 -1.97 -6.88
CA GLY A 81 9.29 -1.35 -5.55
C GLY A 81 9.34 0.18 -5.54
N LYS A 82 9.67 0.83 -6.67
CA LYS A 82 9.64 2.30 -6.75
C LYS A 82 8.23 2.84 -6.84
N VAL A 83 8.00 3.97 -6.18
CA VAL A 83 6.73 4.70 -6.17
C VAL A 83 6.94 6.06 -6.84
N PHE A 84 6.01 6.43 -7.70
CA PHE A 84 5.98 7.68 -8.44
C PHE A 84 4.72 8.46 -8.09
N THR A 85 4.81 9.78 -8.06
CA THR A 85 3.72 10.66 -7.64
C THR A 85 2.65 10.87 -8.71
N SER A 86 2.86 10.36 -9.92
CA SER A 86 1.84 10.37 -10.98
C SER A 86 2.06 9.25 -12.00
N PRO A 87 1.03 8.87 -12.77
CA PRO A 87 1.17 7.86 -13.83
C PRO A 87 2.08 8.30 -14.97
N SER A 88 2.16 9.60 -15.27
CA SER A 88 3.05 10.11 -16.33
C SER A 88 4.51 10.09 -15.90
N GLN A 89 4.79 10.36 -14.62
CA GLN A 89 6.13 10.23 -14.06
C GLN A 89 6.59 8.77 -14.07
N SER A 90 5.73 7.82 -13.68
CA SER A 90 6.08 6.39 -13.73
C SER A 90 6.28 5.90 -15.16
N ALA A 91 5.42 6.29 -16.12
CA ALA A 91 5.58 5.94 -17.52
C ALA A 91 6.92 6.45 -18.09
N SER A 92 7.27 7.69 -17.76
CA SER A 92 8.53 8.28 -18.19
C SER A 92 9.74 7.56 -17.58
N ALA A 93 9.66 7.18 -16.30
CA ALA A 93 10.72 6.40 -15.67
C ALA A 93 10.91 5.03 -16.32
N VAL A 94 9.83 4.32 -16.67
CA VAL A 94 9.90 3.03 -17.38
C VAL A 94 10.58 3.19 -18.74
N VAL A 95 10.21 4.23 -19.50
CA VAL A 95 10.83 4.51 -20.80
C VAL A 95 12.30 4.86 -20.63
N ALA A 96 12.65 5.71 -19.66
CA ALA A 96 14.04 6.08 -19.40
C ALA A 96 14.91 4.88 -19.01
N ALA A 97 14.38 3.94 -18.22
CA ALA A 97 15.08 2.71 -17.87
C ALA A 97 15.27 1.79 -19.08
N THR A 98 14.26 1.69 -19.95
CA THR A 98 14.33 0.80 -21.12
C THR A 98 15.08 1.41 -22.31
N SER A 99 15.17 2.74 -22.41
CA SER A 99 15.74 3.47 -23.55
C SER A 99 16.25 4.84 -23.11
N PRO A 100 17.46 4.89 -22.51
CA PRO A 100 18.02 6.13 -21.95
C PRO A 100 18.32 7.20 -23.01
N ASP A 101 18.47 6.80 -24.29
CA ASP A 101 18.82 7.70 -25.39
C ASP A 101 17.63 8.51 -25.95
N VAL A 102 16.43 8.35 -25.39
CA VAL A 102 15.20 8.95 -25.94
C VAL A 102 14.55 9.87 -24.89
N THR A 103 13.99 11.00 -25.34
CA THR A 103 13.20 11.88 -24.47
C THR A 103 12.04 11.09 -23.85
N ALA A 104 12.10 10.90 -22.53
CA ALA A 104 11.23 9.96 -21.83
C ALA A 104 9.81 10.47 -21.58
N SER A 105 9.41 11.63 -22.09
CA SER A 105 8.07 12.18 -21.84
C SER A 105 6.98 11.26 -22.40
N ARG A 106 6.15 10.70 -21.52
CA ARG A 106 5.00 9.88 -21.89
C ARG A 106 3.76 10.28 -21.11
N ASN A 107 2.63 10.33 -21.83
CA ASN A 107 1.32 10.43 -21.21
C ASN A 107 0.97 9.08 -20.55
N GLY A 108 1.08 9.06 -19.23
CA GLY A 108 0.80 7.87 -18.42
C GLY A 108 -0.67 7.47 -18.41
N TRP A 109 -1.58 8.41 -18.64
CA TRP A 109 -3.02 8.22 -18.45
C TRP A 109 -3.70 7.59 -19.66
N THR A 110 -3.48 8.17 -20.84
CA THR A 110 -4.25 7.82 -22.05
C THR A 110 -3.53 6.87 -22.98
N GLN A 111 -2.23 6.62 -22.78
CA GLN A 111 -1.41 5.89 -23.76
C GLN A 111 -0.56 4.78 -23.16
N PHE A 112 0.03 5.00 -21.99
CA PHE A 112 1.00 4.06 -21.44
C PHE A 112 0.37 2.99 -20.55
N TRP A 113 -0.32 3.41 -19.48
CA TRP A 113 -0.89 2.48 -18.52
C TRP A 113 -2.28 2.01 -18.95
N LYS A 114 -2.49 0.71 -18.77
CA LYS A 114 -3.78 0.05 -18.92
C LYS A 114 -4.15 -0.67 -17.64
N VAL A 115 -5.43 -0.64 -17.28
CA VAL A 115 -5.97 -1.46 -16.19
C VAL A 115 -5.84 -2.92 -16.62
N THR A 116 -5.20 -3.75 -15.77
CA THR A 116 -4.90 -5.14 -16.12
C THR A 116 -6.16 -6.00 -16.24
N GLU A 117 -7.18 -5.70 -15.46
CA GLU A 117 -8.44 -6.44 -15.47
C GLU A 117 -9.30 -6.14 -16.71
N THR A 118 -9.42 -4.87 -17.09
CA THR A 118 -10.31 -4.45 -18.18
C THR A 118 -9.59 -4.26 -19.52
N GLY A 119 -8.27 -4.06 -19.50
CA GLY A 119 -7.48 -3.69 -20.68
C GLY A 119 -7.68 -2.23 -21.13
N GLU A 120 -8.53 -1.46 -20.46
CA GLU A 120 -8.78 -0.06 -20.76
C GLU A 120 -7.61 0.82 -20.33
N HIS A 121 -7.51 2.01 -20.92
CA HIS A 121 -6.55 3.02 -20.50
C HIS A 121 -6.86 3.52 -19.10
N LEU A 122 -5.82 3.85 -18.33
CA LEU A 122 -5.97 4.31 -16.95
C LEU A 122 -6.86 5.56 -16.80
N ASP A 123 -6.90 6.39 -17.84
CA ASP A 123 -7.77 7.58 -17.90
C ASP A 123 -9.27 7.26 -17.74
N SER A 124 -9.72 6.04 -18.02
CA SER A 124 -11.14 5.65 -17.88
C SER A 124 -11.65 5.70 -16.43
N LEU A 125 -10.74 5.77 -15.45
CA LEU A 125 -11.03 5.86 -14.03
C LEU A 125 -11.22 7.29 -13.51
N ARG A 126 -10.95 8.33 -14.31
CA ARG A 126 -10.95 9.75 -13.86
C ARG A 126 -12.33 10.43 -13.93
N LYS A 127 -13.42 9.67 -13.80
CA LYS A 127 -14.79 10.18 -13.94
C LYS A 127 -15.20 11.13 -12.81
#